data_AF-A0AAE1HPX2-F1
#
_entry.id   AF-A0AAE1HPX2-F1
#
_cell.length_a   1.000
_cell.length_b   1.000
_cell.length_c   1.000
_cell.angle_alpha   90.00
_cell.angle_beta   90.00
_cell.angle_gamma   90.00
#
_symmetry.space_group_name_H-M   'P 1'
#
loop_
_entity.id
_entity.type
_entity.pdbx_description
1 polymer ?
#
loop_
_entity_poly.entity_id
_entity_poly.type
_entity_poly.pdbx_seq_one_letter_code
_entity_poly.pdbx_strand_id
1 'polypeptide(L)'
;MREKIALTPQEAREKAAGAKIRRKNGYLYLDQPAQQRSNAAMREQALQAFVTKKPVQGVKGPTIVACIPRLDISRSVYAGYLHGVCLGVVKHFLKLMLTVRGPWNVSEYKDELDQFMKTIAPTDDICRLPRAVSDFAHWKGSE
;
A
#
# COMPACT_ATOMS: atom_id res chain seq x y z
N MET A 1 15.02 -13.81 -7.15
CA MET A 1 15.88 -13.25 -6.08
C MET A 1 16.28 -11.85 -6.54
N ARG A 2 16.18 -10.79 -5.72
CA ARG A 2 16.57 -9.44 -6.18
C ARG A 2 18.08 -9.27 -6.05
N GLU A 3 18.78 -9.17 -7.15
CA GLU A 3 20.21 -8.92 -7.14
C GLU A 3 20.47 -7.46 -6.80
N LYS A 4 21.15 -7.23 -5.67
CA LYS A 4 21.60 -5.90 -5.30
C LYS A 4 22.79 -5.54 -6.16
N ILE A 5 22.87 -4.26 -6.55
CA ILE A 5 24.05 -3.74 -7.23
C ILE A 5 25.26 -3.95 -6.30
N ALA A 6 26.23 -4.73 -6.80
CA ALA A 6 27.47 -5.01 -6.09
C ALA A 6 28.26 -3.70 -5.87
N LEU A 7 29.08 -3.66 -4.83
CA LEU A 7 29.99 -2.53 -4.62
C LEU A 7 31.05 -2.54 -5.73
N THR A 8 31.41 -1.36 -6.23
CA THR A 8 32.55 -1.26 -7.14
C THR A 8 33.85 -1.67 -6.42
N PRO A 9 34.91 -2.07 -7.14
CA PRO A 9 36.16 -2.47 -6.51
C PRO A 9 36.79 -1.37 -5.63
N GLN A 10 36.59 -0.09 -5.98
CA GLN A 10 37.06 1.06 -5.21
C GLN A 10 36.25 1.22 -3.92
N GLU A 11 34.91 1.21 -4.03
CA GLU A 11 34.00 1.22 -2.89
C GLU A 11 34.25 0.04 -1.94
N ALA A 12 34.50 -1.16 -2.45
CA ALA A 12 34.82 -2.31 -1.63
C ALA A 12 36.10 -2.08 -0.80
N ARG A 13 37.13 -1.44 -1.38
CA ARG A 13 38.37 -1.07 -0.69
C ARG A 13 38.13 0.02 0.37
N GLU A 14 37.36 1.05 0.03
CA GLU A 14 37.01 2.13 0.97
C GLU A 14 36.19 1.60 2.16
N LYS A 15 35.25 0.67 1.90
CA LYS A 15 34.49 0.01 2.95
C LYS A 15 35.37 -0.87 3.83
N ALA A 16 36.34 -1.59 3.24
CA ALA A 16 37.32 -2.37 3.99
C ALA A 16 38.23 -1.48 4.85
N ALA A 17 38.51 -0.26 4.42
CA ALA A 17 39.20 0.78 5.18
C ALA A 17 38.31 1.50 6.21
N GLY A 18 37.06 1.08 6.39
CA GLY A 18 36.13 1.60 7.41
C GLY A 18 35.30 2.81 6.97
N ALA A 19 35.36 3.23 5.71
CA ALA A 19 34.57 4.35 5.21
C ALA A 19 33.07 3.99 5.08
N LYS A 20 32.19 4.96 5.38
CA LYS A 20 30.74 4.82 5.19
C LYS A 20 30.34 5.21 3.76
N ILE A 21 29.95 4.23 2.96
CA ILE A 21 29.47 4.44 1.59
C ILE A 21 28.01 4.91 1.61
N ARG A 22 27.77 6.14 1.14
CA ARG A 22 26.43 6.70 0.96
C ARG A 22 25.90 6.39 -0.43
N ARG A 23 25.25 5.23 -0.58
CA ARG A 23 24.57 4.83 -1.83
C ARG A 23 23.05 4.79 -1.67
N LYS A 24 22.32 5.16 -2.72
CA LYS A 24 20.88 4.86 -2.80
C LYS A 24 20.72 3.35 -3.00
N ASN A 25 19.74 2.74 -2.33
CA ASN A 25 19.46 1.32 -2.53
C ASN A 25 18.94 1.10 -3.96
N GLY A 26 19.74 0.47 -4.80
CA GLY A 26 19.40 0.09 -6.17
C GLY A 26 19.46 -1.42 -6.37
N TYR A 27 18.59 -1.93 -7.22
CA TYR A 27 18.59 -3.31 -7.68
C TYR A 27 18.91 -3.35 -9.16
N LEU A 28 19.57 -4.40 -9.61
CA LEU A 28 19.78 -4.60 -11.04
C LEU A 28 18.43 -4.76 -11.74
N TYR A 29 18.30 -4.10 -12.89
CA TYR A 29 17.20 -4.39 -13.79
C TYR A 29 17.43 -5.79 -14.36
N LEU A 30 16.43 -6.65 -14.20
CA LEU A 30 16.44 -7.99 -14.77
C LEU A 30 15.55 -7.95 -16.01
N ASP A 31 16.10 -8.33 -17.17
CA ASP A 31 15.35 -8.35 -18.44
C ASP A 31 14.20 -9.38 -18.41
N GLN A 32 14.35 -10.42 -17.60
CA GLN A 32 13.29 -11.42 -17.46
C GLN A 32 12.15 -10.91 -16.59
N PRO A 33 10.89 -11.09 -17.02
CA PRO A 33 9.74 -10.64 -16.25
C PRO A 33 9.67 -11.38 -14.91
N ALA A 34 9.28 -10.67 -13.85
CA ALA A 34 9.08 -11.28 -12.55
C ALA A 34 7.98 -12.34 -12.61
N GLN A 35 8.24 -13.51 -12.01
CA GLN A 35 7.23 -14.56 -11.92
C GLN A 35 6.01 -14.07 -11.13
N GLN A 36 4.81 -14.27 -11.68
CA GLN A 36 3.57 -13.91 -11.01
C GLN A 36 3.32 -14.80 -9.79
N ARG A 37 2.66 -14.24 -8.77
CA ARG A 37 2.24 -15.02 -7.59
C ARG A 37 1.10 -15.96 -7.95
N SER A 38 1.15 -17.18 -7.42
CA SER A 38 0.07 -18.16 -7.49
C SER A 38 -0.54 -18.41 -6.11
N ASN A 39 -1.80 -18.84 -6.07
CA ASN A 39 -2.49 -19.22 -4.83
C ASN A 39 -1.69 -20.28 -4.05
N ALA A 40 -1.25 -21.34 -4.75
CA ALA A 40 -0.50 -22.44 -4.17
C ALA A 40 0.81 -21.95 -3.51
N ALA A 41 1.59 -21.14 -4.23
CA ALA A 41 2.84 -20.60 -3.70
C ALA A 41 2.60 -19.71 -2.47
N MET A 42 1.54 -18.89 -2.48
CA MET A 42 1.21 -18.05 -1.33
C MET A 42 0.80 -18.86 -0.10
N ARG A 43 0.08 -19.98 -0.28
CA ARG A 43 -0.28 -20.90 0.81
C ARG A 43 0.95 -21.58 1.40
N GLU A 44 1.86 -22.03 0.55
CA GLU A 44 3.11 -22.64 1.01
C GLU A 44 3.97 -21.63 1.78
N GLN A 45 4.13 -20.42 1.24
CA GLN A 45 4.85 -19.33 1.90
C GLN A 45 4.20 -18.95 3.24
N ALA A 46 2.87 -19.00 3.33
CA ALA A 46 2.15 -18.76 4.58
C ALA A 46 2.47 -19.82 5.64
N LEU A 47 2.51 -21.10 5.25
CA LEU A 47 2.91 -22.19 6.15
C LEU A 47 4.37 -22.06 6.58
N GLN A 48 5.27 -21.77 5.64
CA GLN A 48 6.69 -21.54 5.94
C GLN A 48 6.87 -20.35 6.89
N ALA A 49 6.16 -19.25 6.67
CA ALA A 49 6.23 -18.07 7.52
C ALA A 49 5.73 -18.35 8.95
N PHE A 50 4.71 -19.20 9.09
CA PHE A 50 4.21 -19.65 10.40
C PHE A 50 5.25 -20.48 11.15
N VAL A 51 5.83 -21.49 10.48
CA VAL A 51 6.84 -22.39 11.07
C VAL A 51 8.11 -21.61 11.45
N THR A 52 8.59 -20.74 10.55
CA THR A 52 9.84 -19.99 10.75
C THR A 52 9.67 -18.74 11.60
N LYS A 53 8.43 -18.34 11.91
CA LYS A 53 8.05 -17.07 12.55
C LYS A 53 8.66 -15.84 11.88
N LYS A 54 8.92 -15.91 10.57
CA LYS A 54 9.52 -14.84 9.78
C LYS A 54 8.74 -14.66 8.48
N PRO A 55 8.51 -13.42 8.00
CA PRO A 55 7.84 -13.21 6.74
C PRO A 55 8.62 -13.83 5.56
N VAL A 56 7.94 -14.58 4.71
CA VAL A 56 8.51 -15.18 3.49
C VAL A 56 7.96 -14.47 2.27
N GLN A 57 8.82 -13.78 1.51
CA GLN A 57 8.44 -12.99 0.32
C GLN A 57 7.28 -12.00 0.54
N GLY A 58 7.13 -11.50 1.77
CA GLY A 58 6.08 -10.57 2.19
C GLY A 58 4.82 -11.25 2.75
N VAL A 59 4.70 -12.58 2.66
CA VAL A 59 3.63 -13.35 3.31
C VAL A 59 3.98 -13.52 4.79
N LYS A 60 3.07 -13.12 5.67
CA LYS A 60 3.30 -13.13 7.14
C LYS A 60 2.85 -14.43 7.81
N GLY A 61 1.88 -15.13 7.24
CA GLY A 61 1.32 -16.34 7.80
C GLY A 61 -0.04 -16.70 7.20
N PRO A 62 -0.67 -17.78 7.67
CA PRO A 62 -2.01 -18.20 7.25
C PRO A 62 -3.06 -17.14 7.59
N THR A 63 -4.10 -17.06 6.77
CA THR A 63 -5.25 -16.16 6.97
C THR A 63 -6.55 -16.93 6.78
N ILE A 64 -7.59 -16.60 7.55
CA ILE A 64 -8.91 -17.22 7.43
C ILE A 64 -9.53 -17.04 6.04
N VAL A 65 -9.17 -15.93 5.36
CA VAL A 65 -9.58 -15.64 3.99
C VAL A 65 -9.10 -16.72 3.01
N ALA A 66 -7.98 -17.41 3.32
CA ALA A 66 -7.45 -18.50 2.50
C ALA A 66 -8.36 -19.74 2.49
N CYS A 67 -9.23 -19.89 3.49
CA CYS A 67 -10.14 -21.02 3.64
C CYS A 67 -11.39 -20.89 2.77
N ILE A 68 -11.68 -19.71 2.22
CA ILE A 68 -12.84 -19.47 1.37
C ILE A 68 -12.70 -20.31 0.08
N PRO A 69 -13.64 -21.22 -0.23
CA PRO A 69 -13.57 -22.03 -1.43
C PRO A 69 -13.50 -21.17 -2.69
N ARG A 70 -12.69 -21.58 -3.67
CA ARG A 70 -12.50 -20.91 -4.97
C ARG A 70 -11.89 -19.50 -4.92
N LEU A 71 -11.53 -18.99 -3.73
CA LEU A 71 -10.87 -17.70 -3.63
C LEU A 71 -9.38 -17.81 -3.98
N ASP A 72 -8.94 -17.01 -4.95
CA ASP A 72 -7.53 -16.88 -5.29
C ASP A 72 -6.86 -15.75 -4.52
N ILE A 73 -6.13 -16.09 -3.46
CA ILE A 73 -5.44 -15.11 -2.60
C ILE A 73 -4.49 -14.22 -3.41
N SER A 74 -3.83 -14.76 -4.45
CA SER A 74 -2.87 -13.97 -5.23
C SER A 74 -3.52 -12.89 -6.07
N ARG A 75 -4.82 -13.03 -6.37
CA ARG A 75 -5.59 -12.09 -7.20
C ARG A 75 -6.59 -11.28 -6.37
N SER A 76 -7.14 -11.87 -5.32
CA SER A 76 -8.22 -11.29 -4.51
C SER A 76 -7.72 -10.42 -3.36
N VAL A 77 -6.55 -10.70 -2.79
CA VAL A 77 -5.98 -9.90 -1.70
C VAL A 77 -4.99 -8.89 -2.28
N TYR A 78 -5.49 -8.00 -3.14
CA TYR A 78 -4.68 -6.92 -3.68
C TYR A 78 -4.66 -5.73 -2.73
N ALA A 79 -3.46 -5.37 -2.24
CA ALA A 79 -3.25 -4.25 -1.31
C ALA A 79 -3.58 -2.86 -1.89
N GLY A 80 -4.11 -2.76 -3.11
CA GLY A 80 -4.34 -1.51 -3.82
C GLY A 80 -5.77 -1.22 -4.24
N TYR A 81 -6.77 -2.05 -3.94
CA TYR A 81 -8.16 -1.65 -4.26
C TYR A 81 -8.60 -0.47 -3.38
N LEU A 82 -8.51 -0.61 -2.06
CA LEU A 82 -8.91 0.44 -1.13
C LEU A 82 -8.09 1.73 -1.31
N HIS A 83 -6.76 1.61 -1.41
CA HIS A 83 -5.86 2.76 -1.47
C HIS A 83 -5.65 3.32 -2.89
N GLY A 84 -5.54 2.45 -3.89
CA GLY A 84 -5.24 2.84 -5.27
C GLY A 84 -6.48 3.14 -6.09
N VAL A 85 -7.58 2.42 -5.86
CA VAL A 85 -8.83 2.59 -6.61
C VAL A 85 -9.81 3.45 -5.82
N CYS A 86 -10.33 2.98 -4.68
CA CYS A 86 -11.38 3.69 -3.94
C CYS A 86 -10.91 5.08 -3.48
N LEU A 87 -9.81 5.14 -2.71
CA LEU A 87 -9.28 6.42 -2.22
C LEU A 87 -8.78 7.31 -3.36
N GLY A 88 -8.14 6.74 -4.38
CA GLY A 88 -7.63 7.49 -5.53
C GLY A 88 -8.77 8.18 -6.29
N VAL A 89 -9.83 7.44 -6.58
CA VAL A 89 -11.04 7.94 -7.26
C VAL A 89 -11.72 9.01 -6.40
N VAL A 90 -11.96 8.73 -5.11
CA VAL A 90 -12.60 9.69 -4.20
C VAL A 90 -11.81 11.00 -4.11
N LYS A 91 -10.48 10.94 -3.96
CA LYS A 91 -9.64 12.15 -3.94
C LYS A 91 -9.71 12.94 -5.24
N HIS A 92 -9.80 12.26 -6.38
CA HIS A 92 -9.90 12.92 -7.68
C HIS A 92 -11.24 13.64 -7.84
N PHE A 93 -12.34 12.97 -7.49
CA PHE A 93 -13.68 13.57 -7.51
C PHE A 93 -13.80 14.75 -6.53
N LEU A 94 -13.32 14.61 -5.29
CA LEU A 94 -13.33 15.71 -4.31
C LEU A 94 -12.49 16.89 -4.78
N LYS A 95 -11.33 16.65 -5.38
CA LYS A 95 -10.52 17.72 -5.96
C LYS A 95 -11.27 18.45 -7.07
N LEU A 96 -11.94 17.72 -7.96
CA LEU A 96 -12.75 18.31 -9.03
C LEU A 96 -13.88 19.16 -8.45
N MET A 97 -14.64 18.62 -7.50
CA MET A 97 -15.81 19.27 -6.89
C MET A 97 -15.46 20.47 -6.00
N LEU A 98 -14.28 20.50 -5.39
CA LEU A 98 -13.93 21.55 -4.41
C LEU A 98 -12.93 22.59 -4.94
N THR A 99 -12.16 22.28 -5.98
CA THR A 99 -11.09 23.18 -6.45
C THR A 99 -11.26 23.66 -7.89
N VAL A 100 -11.92 22.88 -8.74
CA VAL A 100 -12.12 23.25 -10.15
C VAL A 100 -13.45 23.97 -10.30
N ARG A 101 -13.43 25.19 -10.86
CA ARG A 101 -14.64 25.96 -11.13
C ARG A 101 -15.44 25.29 -12.26
N GLY A 102 -16.73 25.06 -12.02
CA GLY A 102 -17.64 24.41 -12.95
C GLY A 102 -19.02 24.22 -12.31
N PRO A 103 -20.03 23.78 -13.07
CA PRO A 103 -21.39 23.59 -12.56
C PRO A 103 -21.51 22.46 -11.51
N TRP A 104 -20.50 21.60 -11.41
CA TRP A 104 -20.36 20.55 -10.38
C TRP A 104 -19.53 21.00 -9.16
N ASN A 105 -19.11 22.27 -9.11
CA ASN A 105 -18.33 22.78 -8.00
C ASN A 105 -19.25 23.02 -6.80
N VAL A 106 -18.91 22.42 -5.66
CA VAL A 106 -19.63 22.54 -4.38
C VAL A 106 -18.72 23.11 -3.31
N SER A 107 -17.75 23.94 -3.71
CA SER A 107 -16.77 24.52 -2.77
C SER A 107 -17.40 25.46 -1.74
N GLU A 108 -18.59 26.01 -2.03
CA GLU A 108 -19.35 26.86 -1.10
C GLU A 108 -19.85 26.09 0.13
N TYR A 109 -20.19 24.80 -0.01
CA TYR A 109 -20.69 23.94 1.06
C TYR A 109 -19.57 23.24 1.84
N LYS A 110 -18.32 23.68 1.67
CA LYS A 110 -17.16 23.00 2.25
C LYS A 110 -17.22 22.92 3.77
N ASP A 111 -17.67 23.99 4.43
CA ASP A 111 -17.77 24.04 5.89
C ASP A 111 -18.87 23.11 6.41
N GLU A 112 -20.01 23.03 5.70
CA GLU A 112 -21.10 22.10 6.00
C GLU A 112 -20.67 20.65 5.81
N LEU A 113 -19.91 20.36 4.74
CA LEU A 113 -19.33 19.04 4.49
C LEU A 113 -18.32 18.64 5.57
N ASP A 114 -17.47 19.57 6.01
CA ASP A 114 -16.53 19.35 7.10
C ASP A 114 -17.24 19.05 8.43
N GLN A 115 -18.36 19.73 8.70
CA GLN A 115 -19.18 19.46 9.87
C GLN A 115 -19.87 18.09 9.77
N PHE A 116 -20.48 17.78 8.62
CA PHE A 116 -21.11 16.49 8.37
C PHE A 116 -20.13 15.32 8.54
N MET A 117 -18.93 15.42 7.98
CA MET A 117 -17.90 14.37 8.13
C MET A 117 -17.54 14.10 9.59
N LYS A 118 -17.51 15.14 10.44
CA LYS A 118 -17.23 15.00 11.88
C LYS A 118 -18.37 14.34 12.65
N THR A 119 -19.60 14.34 12.12
CA THR A 119 -20.75 13.67 12.77
C THR A 119 -20.80 12.17 12.51
N ILE A 120 -20.05 11.67 11.52
CA ILE A 120 -20.00 10.25 11.20
C ILE A 120 -19.24 9.51 12.31
N ALA A 121 -19.97 8.75 13.11
CA ALA A 121 -19.38 7.82 14.07
C ALA A 121 -19.00 6.52 13.35
N PRO A 122 -17.74 6.06 13.47
CA PRO A 122 -17.36 4.82 12.86
C PRO A 122 -17.94 3.63 13.64
N THR A 123 -18.09 2.49 12.96
CA THR A 123 -18.51 1.23 13.58
C THR A 123 -17.43 0.69 14.53
N ASP A 124 -17.79 -0.24 15.41
CA ASP A 124 -16.87 -0.81 16.42
C ASP A 124 -15.56 -1.38 15.82
N ASP A 125 -15.59 -1.80 14.56
CA ASP A 125 -14.43 -2.34 13.84
C ASP A 125 -13.47 -1.27 13.28
N ILE A 126 -13.92 -0.02 13.15
CA ILE A 126 -13.14 1.10 12.58
C ILE A 126 -12.88 2.12 13.68
N CYS A 127 -11.76 2.02 14.39
CA CYS A 127 -11.50 2.90 15.54
C CYS A 127 -11.14 4.35 15.18
N ARG A 128 -11.09 4.72 13.88
CA ARG A 128 -10.60 6.02 13.44
C ARG A 128 -11.75 6.90 12.96
N LEU A 129 -11.86 8.08 13.55
CA LEU A 129 -12.81 9.10 13.14
C LEU A 129 -12.49 9.65 11.73
N PRO A 130 -13.51 9.91 10.90
CA PRO A 130 -13.34 10.57 9.63
C PRO A 130 -12.72 11.96 9.81
N ARG A 131 -11.85 12.35 8.88
CA ARG A 131 -11.25 13.68 8.87
C ARG A 131 -12.13 14.65 8.11
N ALA A 132 -11.93 15.94 8.36
CA ALA A 132 -12.48 17.01 7.55
C ALA A 132 -12.11 16.81 6.07
N VAL A 133 -13.03 17.20 5.18
CA VAL A 133 -12.83 17.28 3.73
C VAL A 133 -11.73 18.25 3.38
N SER A 134 -11.52 19.30 4.18
CA SER A 134 -10.34 20.16 4.08
C SER A 134 -9.00 19.41 4.06
N ASP A 135 -8.92 18.25 4.72
CA ASP A 135 -7.72 17.43 4.83
C ASP A 135 -7.68 16.23 3.85
N PHE A 136 -8.49 16.26 2.77
CA PHE A 136 -8.61 15.13 1.84
C PHE A 136 -7.28 14.65 1.24
N ALA A 137 -6.27 15.52 1.13
CA ALA A 137 -4.92 15.15 0.73
C ALA A 137 -4.31 14.06 1.65
N HIS A 138 -4.62 14.10 2.94
CA HIS A 138 -4.10 13.22 3.98
C HIS A 138 -5.02 12.02 4.29
N TRP A 139 -6.16 11.90 3.63
CA TRP A 139 -7.08 10.79 3.84
C TRP A 139 -6.43 9.45 3.51
N LYS A 140 -6.81 8.41 4.26
CA LYS A 140 -6.51 7.00 4.03
C LYS A 140 -7.75 6.31 3.47
N GLY A 141 -7.64 5.04 3.10
CA GLY A 141 -8.76 4.31 2.49
C GLY A 141 -9.88 3.95 3.46
N SER A 142 -9.74 4.28 4.75
CA SER A 142 -10.76 4.10 5.78
C SER A 142 -11.77 5.24 5.85
N GLU A 143 -11.49 6.35 5.15
CA GLU A 143 -12.37 7.50 4.98
C GLU A 143 -13.17 7.35 3.68
#